data_AF-A0A526RYL4-F1
#
_entry.id   AF-A0A526RYL4-F1
#
_cell.length_a   1.000
_cell.length_b   1.000
_cell.length_c   1.000
_cell.angle_alpha   90.00
_cell.angle_beta   90.00
_cell.angle_gamma   90.00
#
_symmetry.space_group_name_H-M   'P 1'
#
loop_
_entity.id
_entity.type
_entity.pdbx_description
1 polymer ?
#
loop_
_entity_poly.entity_id
_entity_poly.type
_entity_poly.pdbx_seq_one_letter_code
_entity_poly.pdbx_strand_id
1 'polypeptide(L)' 'LENIVALTGVTPREGEAVVVEPQGDGLKVLGRVTF' A
#
# COMPACT_ATOMS: atom_id res chain seq x y z
N LEU A 1 -4.38 -3.54 -8.02
CA LEU A 1 -3.19 -2.72 -7.67
C LEU A 1 -3.43 -1.22 -7.82
N GLU A 2 -4.24 -0.78 -8.79
CA GLU A 2 -4.41 0.65 -9.12
C GLU A 2 -4.72 1.56 -7.94
N ASN A 3 -5.64 1.18 -7.04
CA ASN A 3 -6.00 2.02 -5.89
C ASN A 3 -4.85 2.20 -4.89
N ILE A 4 -4.03 1.17 -4.65
CA ILE A 4 -2.90 1.28 -3.73
C ILE A 4 -1.82 2.18 -4.32
N VAL A 5 -1.50 2.04 -5.61
CA VAL A 5 -0.53 2.92 -6.28
C VAL A 5 -1.04 4.36 -6.28
N ALA A 6 -2.31 4.58 -6.60
CA ALA A 6 -2.91 5.92 -6.63
C ALA A 6 -2.92 6.60 -5.25
N LEU A 7 -3.16 5.84 -4.18
CA LEU A 7 -3.34 6.40 -2.83
C LEU A 7 -2.07 6.42 -1.98
N THR A 8 -1.05 5.63 -2.34
CA THR A 8 0.19 5.50 -1.55
C THR A 8 1.47 5.76 -2.34
N GLY A 9 1.41 5.77 -3.69
CA GLY A 9 2.59 5.79 -4.56
C GLY A 9 3.41 4.49 -4.54
N VAL A 10 3.01 3.48 -3.76
CA VAL A 10 3.73 2.22 -3.64
C VAL A 10 3.26 1.24 -4.70
N THR A 11 4.21 0.64 -5.40
CA THR A 11 3.98 -0.49 -6.31
C THR A 11 4.47 -1.78 -5.63
N PRO A 12 3.57 -2.57 -5.02
CA PRO A 12 3.94 -3.88 -4.49
C PRO A 12 4.39 -4.83 -5.60
N ARG A 13 5.32 -5.71 -5.26
CA ARG A 13 5.76 -6.81 -6.11
C ARG A 13 4.69 -7.90 -6.18
N GLU A 14 4.80 -8.78 -7.16
CA GLU A 14 3.97 -9.99 -7.18
C GLU A 14 4.21 -10.81 -5.90
N GLY A 15 3.13 -11.28 -5.27
CA GLY A 15 3.21 -11.99 -3.98
C GLY A 15 3.47 -11.11 -2.76
N GLU A 16 3.34 -9.78 -2.87
CA GLU A 16 3.55 -8.86 -1.76
C GLU A 16 2.25 -8.18 -1.29
N ALA A 17 2.05 -8.12 0.03
CA ALA A 17 0.99 -7.34 0.65
C ALA A 17 1.55 -6.04 1.27
N VAL A 18 0.82 -4.94 1.07
CA VAL A 18 1.11 -3.63 1.70
C VAL A 18 0.08 -3.36 2.77
N VAL A 19 0.54 -3.18 4.01
CA VAL A 19 -0.34 -2.82 5.13
C VAL A 19 -0.40 -1.30 5.21
N VAL A 20 -1.62 -0.76 5.25
CA VAL A 20 -1.88 0.68 5.23
C VAL A 20 -2.88 1.07 6.32
N GLU A 21 -2.77 2.30 6.81
CA GLU A 21 -3.78 2.96 7.65
C GLU A 21 -4.38 4.18 6.94
N PRO A 22 -5.66 4.51 7.16
CA PRO A 22 -6.22 5.78 6.73
C PRO A 22 -5.50 6.95 7.40
N GLN A 23 -5.13 7.97 6.62
CA GLN A 23 -4.59 9.22 7.14
C GLN A 23 -5.19 10.40 6.37
N GLY A 24 -6.18 11.07 6.99
CA GLY A 24 -6.97 12.08 6.31
C GLY A 24 -7.69 11.50 5.08
N ASP A 25 -7.50 12.13 3.93
CA ASP A 25 -8.05 11.67 2.64
C ASP A 25 -7.14 10.66 1.91
N GLY A 26 -6.05 10.23 2.54
CA GLY A 26 -5.04 9.35 1.95
C GLY A 26 -4.81 8.07 2.75
N LEU A 27 -3.81 7.30 2.29
CA LEU A 27 -3.35 6.09 2.95
C LEU A 27 -1.87 6.23 3.32
N LYS A 28 -1.53 5.88 4.56
CA LYS A 28 -0.14 5.79 5.03
C LYS A 28 0.29 4.34 5.09
N VAL A 29 1.48 4.07 4.58
CA VAL A 29 2.07 2.72 4.61
C VAL A 29 2.65 2.43 5.99
N LEU A 30 2.25 1.29 6.57
CA LEU A 30 2.74 0.78 7.84
C LEU A 30 3.82 -0.27 7.67
N GLY A 31 3.75 -1.07 6.61
CA GLY A 31 4.69 -2.16 6.38
C GLY A 31 4.38 -2.96 5.13
N ARG A 32 5.25 -3.94 4.86
CA ARG A 32 5.20 -4.81 3.68
C ARG A 32 5.42 -6.25 4.12
N VAL A 33 4.65 -7.18 3.56
CA VAL A 33 4.74 -8.63 3.83
C VAL A 33 4.97 -9.35 2.53
N THR A 34 5.97 -10.22 2.48
CA THR A 34 6.27 -11.08 1.33
C THR A 34 5.94 -12.53 1.69
N PHE A 35 5.26 -13.23 0.78
CA PHE A 35 4.87 -14.63 0.93
C PHE A 35 5.78 -15.57 0.14
#